data_AF-A0A0H5R6Y9-F1
#
_entry.id   AF-A0A0H5R6Y9-F1
#
_cell.length_a   1.000
_cell.length_b   1.000
_cell.length_c   1.000
_cell.angle_alpha   90.00
_cell.angle_beta   90.00
_cell.angle_gamma   90.00
#
_symmetry.space_group_name_H-M   'P 1'
#
loop_
_entity.id
_entity.type
_entity.pdbx_description
1 polymer ?
#
loop_
_entity_poly.entity_id
_entity_poly.type
_entity_poly.pdbx_seq_one_letter_code
_entity_poly.pdbx_strand_id
1 'polypeptide(L)'
;NGLNGSGQIVAIADTGIDYDMCFFHDPECPVPVNTVNMKHRKIIVYRPLPPGSELSSDTSHGTHTAGSIAGEASYSDPSVVQAISVINGMAFRSKLAVYDLGPKQQIRIPGNLYEDLFEIVA
;
A
#
# COMPACT_ATOMS: atom_id res chain seq x y z
N ASN A 1 -13.00 5.03 -22.04
CA ASN A 1 -11.62 5.49 -21.77
C ASN A 1 -11.44 5.62 -20.27
N GLY A 2 -10.72 4.67 -19.67
CA GLY A 2 -10.70 4.41 -18.22
C GLY A 2 -9.28 4.19 -17.74
N LEU A 3 -8.53 5.28 -17.59
CA LEU A 3 -7.20 5.27 -16.98
C LEU A 3 -7.36 5.28 -15.46
N ASN A 4 -7.52 4.10 -14.87
CA ASN A 4 -7.66 3.91 -13.43
C ASN A 4 -6.48 3.16 -12.81
N GLY A 5 -5.40 2.93 -13.57
CA GLY A 5 -4.21 2.20 -13.11
C GLY A 5 -4.31 0.67 -13.18
N SER A 6 -5.35 0.11 -13.81
CA SER A 6 -5.43 -1.34 -14.02
C SER A 6 -4.15 -1.88 -14.68
N GLY A 7 -3.59 -2.96 -14.11
CA GLY A 7 -2.33 -3.57 -14.58
C GLY A 7 -1.06 -2.80 -14.19
N GLN A 8 -1.17 -1.68 -13.47
CA GLN A 8 -0.02 -0.95 -12.95
C GLN A 8 0.24 -1.33 -11.48
N ILE A 9 1.51 -1.25 -11.10
CA ILE A 9 1.97 -1.38 -9.72
C ILE A 9 2.64 -0.05 -9.37
N VAL A 10 2.24 0.55 -8.25
CA VAL A 10 2.87 1.75 -7.71
C VAL A 10 3.58 1.37 -6.43
N ALA A 11 4.85 1.73 -6.32
CA ALA A 11 5.61 1.54 -5.10
C ALA A 11 5.54 2.81 -4.24
N ILE A 12 5.34 2.65 -2.93
CA ILE A 12 5.31 3.74 -1.96
C ILE A 12 6.26 3.42 -0.82
N ALA A 13 7.08 4.40 -0.44
CA ALA A 13 7.94 4.34 0.73
C ALA A 13 7.52 5.45 1.70
N ASP A 14 6.93 5.08 2.83
CA ASP A 14 6.33 6.00 3.80
C ASP A 14 6.29 5.34 5.20
N THR A 15 5.49 5.84 6.14
CA THR A 15 5.39 5.35 7.53
C THR A 15 4.64 4.02 7.68
N GLY A 16 4.60 3.21 6.62
CA GLY A 16 3.69 2.09 6.51
C GLY A 16 2.26 2.51 6.18
N ILE A 17 1.36 1.54 6.06
CA ILE A 17 -0.06 1.78 5.77
C ILE A 17 -0.96 0.92 6.66
N ASP A 18 -2.11 1.48 7.06
CA ASP A 18 -3.21 0.75 7.67
C ASP A 18 -3.89 -0.07 6.58
N TYR A 19 -3.41 -1.30 6.38
CA TYR A 19 -3.92 -2.18 5.35
C TYR A 19 -5.32 -2.74 5.65
N ASP A 20 -5.83 -2.56 6.87
CA ASP A 20 -7.19 -2.97 7.27
C ASP A 20 -8.25 -1.92 6.89
N MET A 21 -7.82 -0.72 6.46
CA MET A 21 -8.72 0.29 5.93
C MET A 21 -9.46 -0.21 4.69
N CYS A 22 -10.72 0.20 4.52
CA CYS A 22 -11.61 -0.18 3.42
C CYS A 22 -11.06 0.10 2.00
N PHE A 23 -9.98 0.87 1.88
CA PHE A 23 -9.29 1.13 0.62
C PHE A 23 -8.25 0.06 0.23
N PHE A 24 -7.68 -0.63 1.21
CA PHE A 24 -6.58 -1.58 1.00
C PHE A 24 -6.93 -3.01 1.40
N HIS A 25 -7.88 -3.17 2.32
CA HIS A 25 -8.28 -4.46 2.87
C HIS A 25 -8.66 -5.47 1.78
N ASP A 26 -8.29 -6.72 2.03
CA ASP A 26 -8.63 -7.91 1.27
C ASP A 26 -9.08 -9.01 2.25
N PRO A 27 -10.36 -9.41 2.22
CA PRO A 27 -10.87 -10.46 3.12
C PRO A 27 -10.44 -11.88 2.71
N GLU A 28 -9.95 -12.09 1.49
CA GLU A 28 -9.62 -13.41 0.94
C GLU A 28 -8.11 -13.70 0.97
N CYS A 29 -7.28 -12.67 0.93
CA CYS A 29 -5.82 -12.81 0.91
C CYS A 29 -5.18 -11.94 2.00
N PRO A 30 -4.41 -12.52 2.94
CA PRO A 30 -3.67 -11.71 3.91
C PRO A 30 -2.56 -10.90 3.22
N VAL A 31 -2.18 -9.79 3.85
CA VAL A 31 -1.12 -8.91 3.34
C VAL A 31 0.20 -9.69 3.27
N PRO A 32 0.87 -9.71 2.11
CA PRO A 32 2.12 -10.43 1.94
C PRO A 32 3.30 -9.62 2.48
N VAL A 33 3.74 -9.95 3.70
CA VAL A 33 4.89 -9.31 4.34
C VAL A 33 6.19 -9.96 3.87
N ASN A 34 7.17 -9.15 3.44
CA ASN A 34 8.50 -9.56 2.95
C ASN A 34 8.52 -10.53 1.75
N THR A 35 7.36 -10.86 1.19
CA THR A 35 7.21 -11.76 0.04
C THR A 35 6.28 -11.12 -0.99
N VAL A 36 6.46 -11.45 -2.27
CA VAL A 36 5.58 -10.96 -3.32
C VAL A 36 4.41 -11.94 -3.48
N ASN A 37 3.18 -11.43 -3.39
CA ASN A 37 1.97 -12.17 -3.72
C ASN A 37 1.02 -11.31 -4.54
N MET A 38 0.93 -11.59 -5.84
CA MET A 38 0.08 -10.84 -6.77
C MET A 38 -1.43 -11.06 -6.54
N LYS A 39 -1.83 -12.07 -5.75
CA LYS A 39 -3.23 -12.43 -5.52
C LYS A 39 -3.96 -11.44 -4.62
N HIS A 40 -3.28 -10.83 -3.66
CA HIS A 40 -3.91 -9.83 -2.78
C HIS A 40 -4.44 -8.66 -3.62
N ARG A 41 -5.69 -8.25 -3.37
CA ARG A 41 -6.45 -7.26 -4.14
C ARG A 41 -5.65 -6.00 -4.36
N LYS A 42 -5.11 -5.43 -3.28
CA LYS A 42 -4.40 -4.14 -3.30
C LYS A 42 -2.88 -4.22 -3.13
N ILE A 43 -2.38 -4.81 -2.05
CA ILE A 43 -0.96 -4.80 -1.66
C ILE A 43 -0.27 -6.08 -2.13
N ILE A 44 0.70 -5.99 -3.03
CA ILE A 44 1.43 -7.18 -3.55
C ILE A 44 2.66 -7.54 -2.73
N VAL A 45 3.19 -6.59 -1.96
CA VAL A 45 4.28 -6.77 -1.03
C VAL A 45 4.22 -5.65 0.01
N TYR A 46 4.46 -5.99 1.26
CA TYR A 46 4.68 -5.06 2.36
C TYR A 46 6.06 -5.36 2.97
N ARG A 47 7.00 -4.43 2.88
CA ARG A 47 8.38 -4.60 3.36
C ARG A 47 8.73 -3.54 4.39
N PRO A 48 8.90 -3.90 5.66
CA PRO A 48 9.61 -3.06 6.62
C PRO A 48 11.07 -2.86 6.19
N LEU A 49 11.54 -1.63 6.28
CA LEU A 49 12.92 -1.25 6.03
C LEU A 49 13.56 -0.65 7.30
N PRO A 50 14.83 -1.02 7.60
CA PRO A 50 15.64 -2.03 6.92
C PRO A 50 15.07 -3.46 7.10
N PRO A 51 15.46 -4.44 6.26
CA PRO A 51 15.01 -5.82 6.39
C PRO A 51 15.19 -6.36 7.81
N GLY A 52 14.18 -7.06 8.31
CA GLY A 52 14.13 -7.53 9.70
C GLY A 52 13.57 -6.53 10.70
N SER A 53 13.12 -5.35 10.24
CA SER A 53 12.35 -4.42 11.07
C SER A 53 10.90 -4.90 11.26
N GLU A 54 10.28 -4.46 12.36
CA GLU A 54 8.86 -4.62 12.60
C GLU A 54 8.04 -3.63 11.76
N LEU A 55 6.75 -3.91 11.56
CA LEU A 55 5.81 -2.99 10.93
C LEU A 55 5.62 -1.73 11.79
N SER A 56 5.49 -0.58 11.15
CA SER A 56 5.23 0.68 11.86
C SER A 56 3.86 0.65 12.54
N SER A 57 3.81 1.16 13.77
CA SER A 57 2.57 1.36 14.52
C SER A 57 1.86 2.69 14.19
N ASP A 58 2.55 3.67 13.62
CA ASP A 58 1.96 4.90 13.08
C ASP A 58 1.95 4.84 11.56
N THR A 59 0.83 4.46 11.00
CA THR A 59 0.61 4.31 9.55
C THR A 59 -0.13 5.49 8.94
N SER A 60 -0.47 6.53 9.73
CA SER A 60 -1.44 7.56 9.33
C SER A 60 -1.05 8.31 8.05
N HIS A 61 0.25 8.66 7.92
CA HIS A 61 0.74 9.42 6.76
C HIS A 61 0.81 8.55 5.53
N GLY A 62 1.43 7.37 5.63
CA GLY A 62 1.48 6.45 4.50
C GLY A 62 0.10 5.99 4.05
N THR A 63 -0.86 5.77 4.96
CA THR A 63 -2.27 5.47 4.61
C THR A 63 -2.88 6.59 3.77
N HIS A 64 -2.72 7.85 4.19
CA HIS A 64 -3.24 8.99 3.44
C HIS A 64 -2.58 9.15 2.06
N THR A 65 -1.25 9.01 2.00
CA THR A 65 -0.48 9.08 0.75
C THR A 65 -0.87 7.94 -0.20
N ALA A 66 -0.87 6.69 0.29
CA ALA A 66 -1.27 5.51 -0.49
C ALA A 66 -2.73 5.57 -0.95
N GLY A 67 -3.61 6.13 -0.12
CA GLY A 67 -5.03 6.31 -0.44
C GLY A 67 -5.22 7.27 -1.61
N SER A 68 -4.48 8.39 -1.58
CA SER A 68 -4.47 9.38 -2.66
C SER A 68 -3.97 8.79 -3.99
N ILE A 69 -3.02 7.85 -3.92
CA ILE A 69 -2.45 7.17 -5.10
C ILE A 69 -3.42 6.10 -5.63
N ALA A 70 -3.75 5.11 -4.81
CA ALA A 70 -4.35 3.84 -5.26
C ALA A 70 -5.49 3.31 -4.36
N GLY A 71 -6.00 4.13 -3.44
CA GLY A 71 -7.11 3.72 -2.57
C GLY A 71 -8.35 3.38 -3.39
N GLU A 72 -8.94 2.21 -3.14
CA GLU A 72 -10.14 1.76 -3.85
C GLU A 72 -11.18 1.26 -2.86
N ALA A 73 -12.30 1.98 -2.82
CA ALA A 73 -13.47 1.68 -2.02
C ALA A 73 -13.84 0.19 -2.09
N SER A 74 -13.75 -0.50 -0.96
CA SER A 74 -14.13 -1.90 -0.82
C SER A 74 -14.82 -2.11 0.53
N TYR A 75 -16.08 -2.52 0.50
CA TYR A 75 -16.87 -2.82 1.68
C TYR A 75 -17.98 -3.81 1.33
N SER A 76 -18.50 -4.52 2.32
CA SER A 76 -19.56 -5.52 2.11
C SER A 76 -20.88 -4.88 1.68
N ASP A 77 -21.19 -3.68 2.18
CA ASP A 77 -22.37 -2.91 1.80
C ASP A 77 -22.09 -2.06 0.53
N PRO A 78 -22.77 -2.32 -0.60
CA PRO A 78 -22.58 -1.57 -1.85
C PRO A 78 -22.93 -0.09 -1.73
N SER A 79 -23.86 0.28 -0.83
CA SER A 79 -24.24 1.69 -0.62
C SER A 79 -23.09 2.47 0.01
N VAL A 80 -22.32 1.85 0.90
CA VAL A 80 -21.10 2.42 1.48
C VAL A 80 -20.04 2.57 0.41
N VAL A 81 -19.81 1.53 -0.42
CA VAL A 81 -18.86 1.61 -1.55
C VAL A 81 -19.20 2.76 -2.48
N GLN A 82 -20.47 2.92 -2.85
CA GLN A 82 -20.92 4.02 -3.70
C GLN A 82 -20.65 5.38 -3.04
N ALA A 83 -20.92 5.52 -1.74
CA ALA A 83 -20.71 6.76 -1.00
C ALA A 83 -19.23 7.15 -0.89
N ILE A 84 -18.32 6.19 -0.68
CA ILE A 84 -16.88 6.49 -0.49
C ILE A 84 -16.06 6.42 -1.79
N SER A 85 -16.61 5.87 -2.87
CA SER A 85 -15.92 5.80 -4.18
C SER A 85 -15.53 7.18 -4.75
N VAL A 86 -16.16 8.25 -4.27
CA VAL A 86 -15.86 9.64 -4.63
C VAL A 86 -14.48 10.10 -4.15
N ILE A 87 -13.89 9.41 -3.17
CA ILE A 87 -12.53 9.64 -2.65
C ILE A 87 -11.57 8.50 -3.02
N ASN A 88 -11.88 7.75 -4.08
CA ASN A 88 -10.92 6.82 -4.67
C ASN A 88 -9.64 7.56 -5.11
N GLY A 89 -8.50 6.89 -4.97
CA GLY A 89 -7.22 7.40 -5.43
C GLY A 89 -7.16 7.56 -6.96
N MET A 90 -6.21 8.35 -7.42
CA MET A 90 -6.05 8.68 -8.85
C MET A 90 -5.91 7.42 -9.73
N ALA A 91 -5.19 6.42 -9.24
CA ALA A 91 -4.97 5.12 -9.88
C ALA A 91 -5.59 3.99 -9.05
N PHE A 92 -6.86 4.13 -8.67
CA PHE A 92 -7.54 3.21 -7.75
C PHE A 92 -7.51 1.72 -8.14
N ARG A 93 -7.39 1.33 -9.42
CA ARG A 93 -7.24 -0.09 -9.81
C ARG A 93 -5.79 -0.58 -9.92
N SER A 94 -4.82 0.26 -9.58
CA SER A 94 -3.44 -0.19 -9.43
C SER A 94 -3.26 -1.01 -8.16
N LYS A 95 -2.16 -1.77 -8.12
CA LYS A 95 -1.67 -2.48 -6.93
C LYS A 95 -0.54 -1.68 -6.28
N LEU A 96 -0.33 -1.89 -4.98
CA LEU A 96 0.70 -1.23 -4.19
C LEU A 96 1.83 -2.19 -3.81
N ALA A 97 3.06 -1.71 -3.93
CA ALA A 97 4.22 -2.28 -3.26
C ALA A 97 4.62 -1.33 -2.13
N VAL A 98 4.46 -1.75 -0.88
CA VAL A 98 4.63 -0.90 0.29
C VAL A 98 5.99 -1.14 0.91
N TYR A 99 6.73 -0.05 1.12
CA TYR A 99 8.02 -0.03 1.79
C TYR A 99 7.86 0.84 3.04
N ASP A 100 7.79 0.19 4.19
CA ASP A 100 7.56 0.84 5.46
C ASP A 100 8.91 1.27 6.05
N LEU A 101 9.13 2.58 6.08
CA LEU A 101 10.37 3.19 6.57
C LEU A 101 10.36 3.39 8.09
N GLY A 102 9.33 2.94 8.79
CA GLY A 102 9.14 3.15 10.23
C GLY A 102 8.31 4.40 10.56
N PRO A 103 8.05 4.65 11.86
CA PRO A 103 7.13 5.70 12.31
C PRO A 103 7.68 7.10 12.00
N LYS A 104 6.80 8.11 11.97
CA LYS A 104 7.14 9.50 11.62
C LYS A 104 8.39 10.06 12.30
N GLN A 105 8.62 9.76 13.57
CA GLN A 105 9.78 10.28 14.31
C GLN A 105 11.08 9.48 14.09
N GLN A 106 11.01 8.33 13.41
CA GLN A 106 12.13 7.44 13.15
C GLN A 106 12.10 6.90 11.73
N ILE A 107 11.75 7.73 10.73
CA ILE A 107 11.84 7.33 9.33
C ILE A 107 13.29 6.96 9.02
N ARG A 108 13.52 5.71 8.68
CA ARG A 108 14.82 5.16 8.30
C ARG A 108 14.88 5.12 6.79
N ILE A 109 15.41 6.18 6.21
CA ILE A 109 15.70 6.21 4.79
C ILE A 109 16.92 5.31 4.55
N PRO A 110 16.86 4.36 3.59
CA PRO A 110 18.00 3.55 3.25
C PRO A 110 19.19 4.39 2.78
N GLY A 111 20.41 3.89 3.03
CA GLY A 111 21.64 4.60 2.69
C GLY A 111 21.84 4.76 1.18
N ASN A 112 21.34 3.80 0.39
CA ASN A 112 21.36 3.85 -1.07
C ASN A 112 19.94 3.71 -1.64
N LEU A 113 19.34 4.80 -2.11
CA LEU A 113 17.99 4.77 -2.70
C LEU A 113 17.88 4.00 -4.03
N TYR A 114 19.00 3.75 -4.70
CA TYR A 114 18.99 3.00 -5.96
C TYR A 114 19.04 1.48 -5.74
N GLU A 115 19.69 1.06 -4.66
CA GLU A 115 19.90 -0.36 -4.37
C GLU A 115 19.00 -0.83 -3.23
N ASP A 116 18.70 0.00 -2.23
CA ASP A 116 18.02 -0.44 -1.01
C ASP A 116 16.52 -0.06 -0.94
N LEU A 117 16.04 0.76 -1.88
CA LEU A 117 14.64 1.18 -1.97
C LEU A 117 13.99 0.65 -3.25
N PHE A 118 12.82 0.04 -3.12
CA PHE A 118 12.09 -0.58 -4.24
C PHE A 118 12.80 -1.76 -4.92
N GLU A 119 13.64 -2.50 -4.18
CA GLU A 119 14.25 -3.73 -4.69
C GLU A 119 13.20 -4.72 -5.23
N ILE A 120 13.19 -4.90 -6.54
CA ILE A 120 12.42 -5.97 -7.19
C ILE A 120 13.25 -7.24 -7.10
N VAL A 121 13.19 -7.91 -5.95
CA VAL A 121 13.77 -9.24 -5.80
C VAL A 121 12.84 -10.23 -6.49
N ALA A 122 13.28 -10.77 -7.61
CA ALA A 122 12.60 -11.82 -8.38
C ALA A 122 12.85 -13.22 -7.78
#